data_AF-A0A366KQQ3-F1
#
_entry.id   AF-A0A366KQQ3-F1
#
_cell.length_a   1.000
_cell.length_b   1.000
_cell.length_c   1.000
_cell.angle_alpha   90.00
_cell.angle_beta   90.00
_cell.angle_gamma   90.00
#
_symmetry.space_group_name_H-M   'P 1'
#
loop_
_entity.id
_entity.type
_entity.pdbx_description
1 polymer ?
#
loop_
_entity_poly.entity_id
_entity_poly.type
_entity_poly.pdbx_seq_one_letter_code
_entity_poly.pdbx_strand_id
1 'polypeptide(L)'
;MIAIRTLEIAELSCINEIDRSEEIFEVYQFQENRLRLIPHRESVSGFEEGELKAIISRQRKLLETGGKVFGAFDNQKLIGVASVENKKRGLLQNYCKMDILYVSKLYQGKGIASQMVEASKQAAKKFGADKLYISATPTKNTINFYLKRGAVPVMDLDQELFVIEPEDIHLELKVD
;
A
#
# COMPACT_ATOMS: atom_id res chain seq x y z
N MET A 1 6.26 -20.10 10.77
CA MET A 1 6.08 -18.84 11.53
C MET A 1 6.31 -17.72 10.54
N ILE A 2 5.44 -16.72 10.49
CA ILE A 2 5.61 -15.61 9.54
C ILE A 2 6.57 -14.59 10.14
N ALA A 3 7.62 -14.24 9.38
CA ALA A 3 8.61 -13.24 9.77
C ALA A 3 8.47 -11.98 8.91
N ILE A 4 8.48 -10.80 9.54
CA ILE A 4 8.46 -9.52 8.85
C ILE A 4 9.83 -8.85 8.99
N ARG A 5 10.43 -8.47 7.87
CA ARG A 5 11.73 -7.79 7.83
C ARG A 5 11.83 -6.86 6.63
N THR A 6 12.84 -6.00 6.62
CA THR A 6 13.16 -5.20 5.43
C THR A 6 13.66 -6.09 4.29
N LEU A 7 13.30 -5.72 3.06
CA LEU A 7 13.86 -6.33 1.85
C LEU A 7 15.10 -5.57 1.38
N GLU A 8 16.08 -6.31 0.89
CA GLU A 8 17.19 -5.78 0.12
C GLU A 8 16.84 -5.66 -1.37
N ILE A 9 17.61 -4.85 -2.12
CA ILE A 9 17.39 -4.66 -3.57
C ILE A 9 17.39 -6.00 -4.33
N ALA A 10 18.26 -6.94 -3.93
CA ALA A 10 18.36 -8.27 -4.54
C ALA A 10 17.10 -9.13 -4.34
N GLU A 11 16.29 -8.82 -3.33
CA GLU A 11 15.09 -9.60 -2.95
C GLU A 11 13.81 -9.02 -3.56
N LEU A 12 13.86 -7.85 -4.21
CA LEU A 12 12.67 -7.23 -4.81
C LEU A 12 12.05 -8.09 -5.92
N SER A 13 12.83 -8.95 -6.57
CA SER A 13 12.30 -9.89 -7.55
C SER A 13 11.30 -10.88 -6.95
N CYS A 14 11.41 -11.21 -5.65
CA CYS A 14 10.49 -12.10 -4.95
C CYS A 14 9.07 -11.54 -4.83
N ILE A 15 8.82 -10.27 -5.18
CA ILE A 15 7.45 -9.72 -5.30
C ILE A 15 6.61 -10.56 -6.29
N ASN A 16 7.24 -11.21 -7.26
CA ASN A 16 6.58 -12.12 -8.19
C ASN A 16 5.96 -13.37 -7.52
N GLU A 17 6.37 -13.71 -6.29
CA GLU A 17 5.86 -14.86 -5.54
C GLU A 17 4.49 -14.60 -4.91
N ILE A 18 4.07 -13.33 -4.88
CA ILE A 18 2.82 -12.88 -4.26
C ILE A 18 1.64 -13.16 -5.19
N ASP A 19 0.68 -13.92 -4.69
CA ASP A 19 -0.60 -14.13 -5.36
C ASP A 19 -1.56 -13.00 -4.97
N ARG A 20 -1.63 -11.96 -5.81
CA ARG A 20 -2.56 -10.83 -5.61
C ARG A 20 -3.95 -11.04 -6.22
N SER A 21 -4.30 -12.27 -6.63
CA SER A 21 -5.57 -12.49 -7.29
C SER A 21 -6.76 -12.08 -6.41
N GLU A 22 -7.73 -11.37 -6.99
CA GLU A 22 -8.89 -10.83 -6.28
C GLU A 22 -10.13 -10.90 -7.16
N GLU A 23 -11.28 -11.24 -6.56
CA GLU A 23 -12.59 -11.09 -7.17
C GLU A 23 -13.24 -9.82 -6.60
N ILE A 24 -13.47 -8.84 -7.45
CA ILE A 24 -13.98 -7.51 -7.07
C ILE A 24 -15.45 -7.42 -7.50
N PHE A 25 -16.33 -7.20 -6.52
CA PHE A 25 -17.77 -7.05 -6.74
C PHE A 25 -18.29 -5.64 -6.47
N GLU A 26 -17.52 -4.84 -5.75
CA GLU A 26 -17.90 -3.51 -5.33
C GLU A 26 -16.65 -2.65 -5.16
N VAL A 27 -16.75 -1.38 -5.56
CA VAL A 27 -15.71 -0.37 -5.40
C VAL A 27 -16.28 0.87 -4.74
N TYR A 28 -15.44 1.63 -4.07
CA TYR A 28 -15.79 2.94 -3.55
C TYR A 28 -15.53 4.02 -4.60
N GLN A 29 -16.40 5.02 -4.65
CA GLN A 29 -16.14 6.31 -5.27
C GLN A 29 -16.14 7.38 -4.19
N PHE A 30 -15.22 8.35 -4.29
CA PHE A 30 -15.22 9.51 -3.42
C PHE A 30 -15.88 10.69 -4.13
N GLN A 31 -17.11 11.02 -3.73
CA GLN A 31 -17.91 12.10 -4.33
C GLN A 31 -18.63 12.88 -3.23
N GLU A 32 -18.74 14.20 -3.40
CA GLU A 32 -19.43 15.08 -2.43
C GLU A 32 -18.89 14.90 -1.00
N ASN A 33 -17.56 14.77 -0.86
CA ASN A 33 -16.85 14.49 0.39
C ASN A 33 -17.31 13.21 1.12
N ARG A 34 -17.81 12.21 0.38
CA ARG A 34 -18.28 10.94 0.96
C ARG A 34 -17.83 9.75 0.11
N LEU A 35 -17.55 8.65 0.79
CA LEU A 35 -17.32 7.35 0.16
C LEU A 35 -18.68 6.71 -0.15
N ARG A 36 -18.90 6.40 -1.43
CA ARG A 36 -20.09 5.68 -1.91
C ARG A 36 -19.65 4.34 -2.48
N LEU A 37 -20.21 3.26 -1.94
CA LEU A 37 -19.98 1.92 -2.44
C LEU A 37 -20.91 1.67 -3.63
N ILE A 38 -20.34 1.26 -4.77
CA ILE A 38 -21.08 0.96 -5.99
C ILE A 38 -20.78 -0.46 -6.49
N PRO A 39 -21.73 -1.11 -7.19
CA PRO A 39 -21.46 -2.37 -7.86
C PRO A 39 -20.35 -2.24 -8.92
N HIS A 40 -19.47 -3.22 -8.97
CA HIS A 40 -18.41 -3.38 -9.99
C HIS A 40 -18.17 -4.87 -10.21
N ARG A 41 -17.64 -5.32 -11.34
CA ARG A 41 -17.28 -6.74 -11.51
C ARG A 41 -15.99 -6.86 -12.28
N GLU A 42 -14.98 -7.38 -11.61
CA GLU A 42 -13.66 -7.57 -12.17
C GLU A 42 -12.96 -8.75 -11.47
N SER A 43 -12.24 -9.55 -12.24
CA SER A 43 -11.41 -10.63 -11.74
C SER A 43 -9.96 -10.31 -12.05
N VAL A 44 -9.16 -10.14 -11.01
CA VAL A 44 -7.71 -9.92 -11.09
C VAL A 44 -7.04 -11.27 -10.91
N SER A 45 -6.31 -11.74 -11.91
CA SER A 45 -5.63 -13.06 -11.87
C SER A 45 -4.25 -13.02 -11.23
N GLY A 46 -3.63 -11.84 -11.10
CA GLY A 46 -2.29 -11.66 -10.57
C GLY A 46 -1.69 -10.33 -10.99
N PHE A 47 -0.35 -10.23 -10.96
CA PHE A 47 0.35 -9.11 -11.60
C PHE A 47 0.49 -9.38 -13.09
N GLU A 48 0.24 -8.37 -13.92
CA GLU A 48 0.68 -8.41 -15.31
C GLU A 48 2.20 -8.24 -15.40
N GLU A 49 2.85 -8.79 -16.44
CA GLU A 49 4.31 -8.76 -16.53
C GLU A 49 4.88 -7.33 -16.57
N GLY A 50 4.23 -6.44 -17.33
CA GLY A 50 4.61 -5.02 -17.41
C GLY A 50 4.40 -4.29 -16.09
N GLU A 51 3.27 -4.52 -15.43
CA GLU A 51 2.95 -3.96 -14.11
C GLU A 51 3.97 -4.41 -13.05
N LEU A 52 4.29 -5.71 -12.99
CA LEU A 52 5.25 -6.27 -12.05
C LEU A 52 6.65 -5.67 -12.25
N LYS A 53 7.10 -5.56 -13.50
CA LYS A 53 8.38 -4.90 -13.84
C LYS A 53 8.40 -3.44 -13.38
N ALA A 54 7.31 -2.71 -13.59
CA ALA A 54 7.17 -1.33 -13.15
C ALA A 54 7.19 -1.21 -11.61
N ILE A 55 6.47 -2.09 -10.90
CA ILE A 55 6.45 -2.16 -9.43
C ILE A 55 7.88 -2.41 -8.91
N ILE A 56 8.57 -3.44 -9.40
CA ILE A 56 9.93 -3.78 -8.95
C ILE A 56 10.90 -2.62 -9.20
N SER A 57 10.82 -1.98 -10.37
CA SER A 57 11.65 -0.81 -10.70
C SER A 57 11.37 0.37 -9.77
N ARG A 58 10.09 0.65 -9.48
CA ARG A 58 9.68 1.69 -8.54
C ARG A 58 10.16 1.38 -7.11
N GLN A 59 10.05 0.14 -6.65
CA GLN A 59 10.54 -0.26 -5.32
C GLN A 59 12.06 -0.15 -5.20
N ARG A 60 12.80 -0.46 -6.26
CA ARG A 60 14.26 -0.22 -6.32
C ARG A 60 14.56 1.26 -6.13
N LYS A 61 13.90 2.13 -6.90
CA LYS A 61 14.09 3.57 -6.80
C LYS A 61 13.73 4.10 -5.41
N LEU A 62 12.67 3.58 -4.81
CA LEU A 62 12.24 3.91 -3.46
C LEU A 62 13.31 3.58 -2.42
N LEU A 63 13.98 2.41 -2.52
CA LEU A 63 15.10 2.07 -1.64
C LEU A 63 16.30 3.00 -1.86
N GLU A 64 16.64 3.30 -3.11
CA GLU A 64 17.77 4.19 -3.46
C GLU A 64 17.58 5.62 -2.94
N THR A 65 16.33 6.09 -2.80
CA THR A 65 16.00 7.41 -2.25
C THR A 65 15.74 7.39 -0.74
N GLY A 66 16.08 6.29 -0.06
CA GLY A 66 16.04 6.18 1.40
C GLY A 66 14.69 5.74 1.98
N GLY A 67 13.75 5.30 1.14
CA GLY A 67 12.52 4.65 1.59
C GLY A 67 12.79 3.26 2.20
N LYS A 68 11.71 2.59 2.64
CA LYS A 68 11.77 1.23 3.18
C LYS A 68 10.81 0.32 2.44
N VAL A 69 11.25 -0.91 2.19
CA VAL A 69 10.41 -2.01 1.70
C VAL A 69 10.47 -3.12 2.75
N PHE A 70 9.32 -3.66 3.12
CA PHE A 70 9.12 -4.73 4.09
C PHE A 70 8.55 -5.95 3.39
N GLY A 71 9.03 -7.14 3.74
CA GLY A 71 8.49 -8.41 3.29
C GLY A 71 7.98 -9.24 4.46
N ALA A 72 6.85 -9.92 4.28
CA ALA A 72 6.46 -11.05 5.13
C ALA A 72 6.88 -12.35 4.46
N PHE A 73 7.58 -13.18 5.21
CA PHE A 73 8.07 -14.47 4.76
C PHE A 73 7.40 -15.60 5.51
N ASP A 74 6.94 -16.60 4.77
CA ASP A 74 6.69 -17.93 5.30
C ASP A 74 7.81 -18.85 4.82
N ASN A 75 8.73 -19.18 5.71
CA ASN A 75 10.04 -19.75 5.40
C ASN A 75 10.84 -18.87 4.41
N GLN A 76 11.11 -19.35 3.20
CA GLN A 76 11.83 -18.61 2.17
C GLN A 76 10.91 -17.87 1.19
N LYS A 77 9.60 -18.11 1.26
CA LYS A 77 8.63 -17.54 0.31
C LYS A 77 8.15 -16.18 0.77
N LEU A 78 8.21 -15.17 -0.09
CA LEU A 78 7.58 -13.88 0.12
C LEU A 78 6.06 -14.02 -0.06
N ILE A 79 5.32 -13.77 1.02
CA ILE A 79 3.85 -13.89 1.06
C ILE A 79 3.15 -12.53 1.20
N GLY A 80 3.93 -11.45 1.27
CA GLY A 80 3.40 -10.10 1.19
C GLY A 80 4.52 -9.07 1.25
N VAL A 81 4.21 -7.86 0.80
CA VAL A 81 5.15 -6.75 0.70
C VAL A 81 4.45 -5.45 1.06
N ALA A 82 5.17 -4.53 1.71
CA ALA A 82 4.74 -3.16 1.90
C ALA A 82 5.91 -2.19 1.72
N SER A 83 5.66 -0.95 1.35
CA SER A 83 6.73 0.04 1.26
C SER A 83 6.30 1.45 1.63
N VAL A 84 7.27 2.24 2.09
CA VAL A 84 7.08 3.64 2.49
C VAL A 84 8.18 4.49 1.87
N GLU A 85 7.77 5.54 1.16
CA GLU A 85 8.66 6.56 0.61
C GLU A 85 9.18 7.48 1.72
N ASN A 86 10.45 7.90 1.60
CA ASN A 86 11.00 8.95 2.47
C ASN A 86 10.74 10.38 1.92
N LYS A 87 10.07 10.51 0.76
CA LYS A 87 9.65 11.81 0.23
C LYS A 87 8.56 12.39 1.13
N LYS A 88 8.80 13.59 1.65
CA LYS A 88 7.81 14.35 2.40
C LYS A 88 6.74 14.91 1.48
N ARG A 89 5.49 14.78 1.90
CA ARG A 89 4.31 15.18 1.14
C ARG A 89 3.37 16.03 2.00
N GLY A 90 2.46 16.72 1.34
CA GLY A 90 1.55 17.71 1.91
C GLY A 90 2.20 19.06 2.23
N LEU A 91 1.36 20.07 2.43
CA LEU A 91 1.71 21.45 2.76
C LEU A 91 2.58 21.55 4.00
N LEU A 92 2.34 20.70 5.00
CA LEU A 92 3.11 20.65 6.24
C LEU A 92 4.31 19.70 6.19
N GLN A 93 4.55 19.04 5.04
CA GLN A 93 5.61 18.05 4.87
C GLN A 93 5.58 16.91 5.91
N ASN A 94 4.39 16.58 6.40
CA ASN A 94 4.19 15.62 7.49
C ASN A 94 3.60 14.28 7.04
N TYR A 95 3.48 14.05 5.73
CA TYR A 95 3.14 12.75 5.16
C TYR A 95 4.38 12.02 4.62
N CYS A 96 4.34 10.69 4.69
CA CYS A 96 5.12 9.79 3.84
C CYS A 96 4.15 8.86 3.09
N LYS A 97 4.34 8.65 1.78
CA LYS A 97 3.48 7.73 1.00
C LYS A 97 3.78 6.29 1.41
N MET A 98 2.75 5.52 1.73
CA MET A 98 2.83 4.05 1.68
C MET A 98 2.51 3.62 0.25
N ASP A 99 3.51 3.17 -0.51
CA ASP A 99 3.39 3.04 -1.97
C ASP A 99 2.71 1.74 -2.41
N ILE A 100 3.08 0.60 -1.81
CA ILE A 100 2.38 -0.67 -2.04
C ILE A 100 2.09 -1.38 -0.73
N LEU A 101 1.03 -2.19 -0.73
CA LEU A 101 0.73 -3.20 0.28
C LEU A 101 0.03 -4.38 -0.41
N TYR A 102 0.70 -5.52 -0.47
CA TYR A 102 0.13 -6.76 -0.99
C TYR A 102 0.31 -7.90 0.01
N VAL A 103 -0.69 -8.77 0.11
CA VAL A 103 -0.61 -10.04 0.83
C VAL A 103 -1.21 -11.12 -0.05
N SER A 104 -0.47 -12.21 -0.22
CA SER A 104 -0.90 -13.36 -1.00
C SER A 104 -2.28 -13.84 -0.56
N LYS A 105 -3.17 -14.12 -1.52
CA LYS A 105 -4.58 -14.51 -1.30
C LYS A 105 -4.78 -15.53 -0.18
N LEU A 106 -4.01 -16.63 -0.19
CA LEU A 106 -4.08 -17.70 0.82
C LEU A 106 -3.63 -17.30 2.24
N TYR A 107 -3.06 -16.10 2.39
CA TYR A 107 -2.57 -15.54 3.63
C TYR A 107 -3.37 -14.33 4.10
N GLN A 108 -4.37 -13.88 3.34
CA GLN A 108 -5.27 -12.82 3.76
C GLN A 108 -6.12 -13.25 4.98
N GLY A 109 -6.59 -12.27 5.76
CA GLY A 109 -7.35 -12.52 6.99
C GLY A 109 -6.50 -12.98 8.19
N LYS A 110 -5.18 -13.19 8.03
CA LYS A 110 -4.27 -13.65 9.10
C LYS A 110 -3.51 -12.52 9.83
N GLY A 111 -3.91 -11.27 9.62
CA GLY A 111 -3.30 -10.11 10.28
C GLY A 111 -1.95 -9.63 9.72
N ILE A 112 -1.42 -10.24 8.65
CA ILE A 112 -0.13 -9.87 8.04
C ILE A 112 -0.11 -8.42 7.57
N ALA A 113 -1.15 -8.00 6.84
CA ALA A 113 -1.28 -6.63 6.36
C ALA A 113 -1.33 -5.62 7.53
N SER A 114 -1.90 -5.99 8.70
CA SER A 114 -1.85 -5.14 9.90
C SER A 114 -0.42 -4.92 10.37
N GLN A 115 0.36 -6.00 10.45
CA GLN A 115 1.74 -5.93 10.92
C GLN A 115 2.63 -5.17 9.94
N MET A 116 2.37 -5.28 8.64
CA MET A 116 3.04 -4.48 7.61
C MET A 116 2.70 -2.99 7.74
N VAL A 117 1.42 -2.64 7.95
CA VAL A 117 1.03 -1.24 8.20
C VAL A 117 1.74 -0.71 9.44
N GLU A 118 1.88 -1.49 10.50
CA GLU A 118 2.60 -1.07 11.70
C GLU A 118 4.11 -0.84 11.42
N ALA A 119 4.76 -1.73 10.67
CA ALA A 119 6.14 -1.52 10.21
C ALA A 119 6.27 -0.24 9.35
N SER A 120 5.30 0.01 8.48
CA SER A 120 5.20 1.24 7.67
C SER A 120 5.03 2.49 8.53
N LYS A 121 4.15 2.48 9.54
CA LYS A 121 3.96 3.58 10.50
C LYS A 121 5.27 3.89 11.22
N GLN A 122 5.98 2.87 11.69
CA GLN A 122 7.28 3.04 12.37
C GLN A 122 8.35 3.63 11.45
N ALA A 123 8.40 3.23 10.18
CA ALA A 123 9.31 3.86 9.21
C ALA A 123 8.95 5.32 8.96
N ALA A 124 7.68 5.63 8.69
CA ALA A 124 7.23 7.00 8.48
C ALA A 124 7.52 7.90 9.69
N LYS A 125 7.32 7.40 10.92
CA LYS A 125 7.69 8.11 12.14
C LYS A 125 9.19 8.38 12.23
N LYS A 126 10.04 7.41 11.88
CA LYS A 126 11.51 7.59 11.81
C LYS A 126 11.93 8.58 10.72
N PHE A 127 11.16 8.67 9.64
CA PHE A 127 11.34 9.70 8.62
C PHE A 127 10.88 11.08 9.10
N GLY A 128 10.19 11.19 10.24
CA GLY A 128 9.63 12.44 10.77
C GLY A 128 8.28 12.82 10.13
N ALA A 129 7.47 11.83 9.74
CA ALA A 129 6.09 12.07 9.32
C ALA A 129 5.15 11.78 10.48
N ASP A 130 3.99 12.44 10.47
CA ASP A 130 2.90 12.25 11.42
C ASP A 130 1.86 11.24 10.89
N LYS A 131 1.84 11.07 9.57
CA LYS A 131 0.83 10.30 8.86
C LYS A 131 1.41 9.55 7.66
N LEU A 132 0.84 8.39 7.37
CA LEU A 132 0.96 7.74 6.07
C LEU A 132 -0.05 8.38 5.11
N TYR A 133 0.39 8.70 3.90
CA TYR A 133 -0.48 8.98 2.76
C TYR A 133 -0.65 7.69 1.95
N ILE A 134 -1.89 7.33 1.64
CA ILE A 134 -2.22 6.07 0.98
C ILE A 134 -3.09 6.40 -0.22
N SER A 135 -2.56 6.14 -1.42
CA SER A 135 -3.37 6.08 -2.63
C SER A 135 -3.87 4.65 -2.75
N ALA A 136 -5.16 4.43 -2.47
CA ALA A 136 -5.71 3.09 -2.36
C ALA A 136 -6.62 2.78 -3.54
N THR A 137 -6.31 1.67 -4.23
CA THR A 137 -7.22 1.08 -5.22
C THR A 137 -8.62 0.96 -4.59
N PRO A 138 -9.69 1.42 -5.28
CA PRO A 138 -10.99 1.64 -4.68
C PRO A 138 -11.77 0.37 -4.31
N THR A 139 -11.15 -0.81 -4.29
CA THR A 139 -11.85 -2.06 -3.96
C THR A 139 -12.42 -2.01 -2.54
N LYS A 140 -13.62 -2.56 -2.37
CA LYS A 140 -14.28 -2.61 -1.06
C LYS A 140 -13.38 -3.19 0.03
N ASN A 141 -12.59 -4.22 -0.29
CA ASN A 141 -11.69 -4.89 0.65
C ASN A 141 -10.58 -3.95 1.09
N THR A 142 -9.90 -3.29 0.15
CA THR A 142 -8.79 -2.36 0.41
C THR A 142 -9.24 -1.16 1.23
N ILE A 143 -10.33 -0.49 0.83
CA ILE A 143 -10.80 0.70 1.55
C ILE A 143 -11.30 0.34 2.95
N ASN A 144 -12.09 -0.74 3.09
CA ASN A 144 -12.53 -1.18 4.43
C ASN A 144 -11.36 -1.60 5.33
N PHE A 145 -10.29 -2.16 4.75
CA PHE A 145 -9.08 -2.48 5.50
C PHE A 145 -8.48 -1.23 6.15
N TYR A 146 -8.34 -0.13 5.40
CA TYR A 146 -7.79 1.11 5.93
C TYR A 146 -8.75 1.85 6.86
N LEU A 147 -10.05 1.94 6.52
CA LEU A 147 -11.05 2.59 7.37
C LEU A 147 -11.14 1.93 8.76
N LYS A 148 -11.12 0.59 8.82
CA LYS A 148 -11.10 -0.16 10.10
C LYS A 148 -9.86 0.12 10.96
N ARG A 149 -8.81 0.71 10.38
CA ARG A 149 -7.58 1.12 11.08
C ARG A 149 -7.56 2.61 11.41
N GLY A 150 -8.68 3.31 11.20
CA GLY A 150 -8.79 4.74 11.47
C GLY A 150 -8.22 5.62 10.36
N ALA A 151 -7.99 5.07 9.16
CA ALA A 151 -7.70 5.91 8.01
C ALA A 151 -8.95 6.72 7.64
N VAL A 152 -8.73 7.93 7.16
CA VAL A 152 -9.78 8.86 6.71
C VAL A 152 -9.35 9.46 5.37
N PRO A 153 -10.28 9.99 4.56
CA PRO A 153 -9.89 10.77 3.37
C PRO A 153 -8.89 11.86 3.72
N VAL A 154 -7.89 12.05 2.85
CA VAL A 154 -6.86 13.08 3.06
C VAL A 154 -7.50 14.47 3.13
N MET A 155 -7.04 15.30 4.07
CA MET A 155 -7.42 16.71 4.09
C MET A 155 -6.61 17.55 3.09
N ASP A 156 -5.40 17.09 2.79
CA ASP A 156 -4.44 17.76 1.93
C ASP A 156 -4.03 16.80 0.81
N LEU A 157 -4.69 16.97 -0.34
CA LEU A 157 -4.55 16.08 -1.49
C LEU A 157 -3.21 16.31 -2.20
N ASP A 158 -2.39 15.26 -2.31
CA ASP A 158 -1.16 15.32 -3.06
C ASP A 158 -1.48 15.35 -4.56
N GLN A 159 -1.33 16.52 -5.19
CA GLN A 159 -1.69 16.74 -6.59
C GLN A 159 -0.88 15.87 -7.56
N GLU A 160 0.39 15.57 -7.24
CA GLU A 160 1.22 14.70 -8.08
C GLU A 160 0.65 13.28 -8.08
N LEU A 161 0.30 12.75 -6.90
CA LEU A 161 -0.31 11.43 -6.79
C LEU A 161 -1.72 11.39 -7.38
N PHE A 162 -2.53 12.42 -7.16
CA PHE A 162 -3.89 12.48 -7.71
C PHE A 162 -3.90 12.50 -9.24
N VAL A 163 -2.93 13.16 -9.89
CA VAL A 163 -2.80 13.14 -11.36
C VAL A 163 -2.42 11.75 -11.87
N ILE A 164 -1.59 11.00 -11.13
CA ILE A 164 -1.15 9.66 -11.51
C ILE A 164 -2.25 8.62 -11.25
N GLU A 165 -2.97 8.76 -10.14
CA GLU A 165 -3.94 7.78 -9.62
C GLU A 165 -5.30 8.46 -9.33
N PRO A 166 -5.97 9.10 -10.29
CA PRO A 166 -7.16 9.93 -10.05
C PRO A 166 -8.39 9.14 -9.57
N GLU A 167 -8.42 7.84 -9.85
CA GLU A 167 -9.50 6.93 -9.46
C GLU A 167 -9.26 6.28 -8.09
N ASP A 168 -8.06 6.46 -7.52
CA ASP A 168 -7.76 5.93 -6.19
C ASP A 168 -8.44 6.76 -5.10
N ILE A 169 -8.73 6.09 -3.99
CA ILE A 169 -9.17 6.77 -2.78
C ILE A 169 -7.93 7.19 -2.00
N HIS A 170 -7.69 8.49 -1.95
CA HIS A 170 -6.59 9.04 -1.17
C HIS A 170 -6.95 9.15 0.31
N LEU A 171 -6.24 8.38 1.14
CA LEU A 171 -6.45 8.27 2.58
C LEU A 171 -5.21 8.73 3.37
N GLU A 172 -5.43 9.26 4.56
CA GLU A 172 -4.40 9.49 5.56
C GLU A 172 -4.60 8.54 6.75
N LEU A 173 -3.49 8.06 7.32
CA LEU A 173 -3.48 7.24 8.52
C LEU A 173 -2.39 7.75 9.49
N LYS A 174 -2.77 8.09 10.72
CA LYS A 174 -1.81 8.56 11.73
C LYS A 174 -0.77 7.48 12.06
N VAL A 175 0.48 7.89 12.28
CA VAL A 175 1.60 6.99 12.63
C VAL A 175 1.77 6.75 14.14
N ASP A 176 1.08 7.53 14.97
CA ASP A 176 1.06 7.40 16.42
C ASP A 176 0.12 6.30 16.93
#